data_AF-A0A2G8XRA1-F1
#
_entry.id   AF-A0A2G8XRA1-F1
#
_cell.length_a   1.000
_cell.length_b   1.000
_cell.length_c   1.000
_cell.angle_alpha   90.00
_cell.angle_beta   90.00
_cell.angle_gamma   90.00
#
_symmetry.space_group_name_H-M   'P 1'
#
loop_
_entity.id
_entity.type
_entity.pdbx_description
1 polymer ?
#
loop_
_entity_poly.entity_id
_entity_poly.type
_entity_poly.pdbx_seq_one_letter_code
_entity_poly.pdbx_strand_id
1 'polypeptide(L)'
;RLDVSLLERFVGSGIAPIQLLDEQRRMHPSIAYFPNLQFYDGKIQSRDVDDGNRPPVAGFRWPSQHSRVCLVDISAAGLSGSETSQGTSKYNAAEIDPIIAILQSVANEGSVLPSQIGVLTPYDAQKARLRKAINETFVPPACYQIEVDSVDGFQGKEKDLIIFSAVRSNARGEIGFLRDPRRMNVMLTRAKRGVIVVGDQLTLWNDKTNWRPWIQWVGSMRSIIPLTRLNDHLDAPRYSLPSLQGGQGGNLPRSSSFASRQGSAGAHARAGGASQIFVPQGFQCDFHRSGFAGHNMDVDTPVGQGLLELSPAKKAAEEEEEREKEREVPDDWEELL
;
A
#
# COMPACT_ATOMS: atom_id res chain seq x y z
N ARG A 1 -4.09 33.04 -5.48
CA ARG A 1 -3.73 31.61 -5.59
C ARG A 1 -5.02 30.81 -5.50
N LEU A 2 -5.48 30.25 -6.62
CA LEU A 2 -6.74 29.47 -6.70
C LEU A 2 -6.54 28.00 -6.28
N ASP A 3 -5.29 27.62 -6.05
CA ASP A 3 -4.81 26.32 -5.60
C ASP A 3 -4.96 26.08 -4.08
N VAL A 4 -5.30 27.13 -3.32
CA VAL A 4 -5.50 27.05 -1.87
C VAL A 4 -6.99 27.15 -1.56
N SER A 5 -7.53 26.12 -0.91
CA SER A 5 -8.92 26.07 -0.49
C SER A 5 -9.24 27.14 0.55
N LEU A 6 -10.52 27.49 0.69
CA LEU A 6 -10.97 28.44 1.72
C LEU A 6 -10.62 27.96 3.14
N LEU A 7 -10.73 26.64 3.38
CA LEU A 7 -10.35 26.03 4.65
C LEU A 7 -8.85 26.25 4.94
N GLU A 8 -7.96 25.89 4.01
CA GLU A 8 -6.51 26.10 4.17
C GLU A 8 -6.18 27.58 4.45
N ARG A 9 -6.92 28.53 3.84
CA ARG A 9 -6.76 29.96 4.10
C ARG A 9 -7.17 30.36 5.52
N PHE A 10 -8.31 29.88 6.02
CA PHE A 10 -8.75 30.19 7.38
C PHE A 10 -7.82 29.62 8.43
N VAL A 11 -7.34 28.40 8.20
CA VAL A 11 -6.38 27.72 9.07
C VAL A 11 -5.06 28.46 9.10
N GLY A 12 -4.51 28.78 7.92
CA GLY A 12 -3.26 29.53 7.82
C GLY A 12 -3.35 30.97 8.36
N SER A 13 -4.57 31.51 8.48
CA SER A 13 -4.81 32.85 9.07
C SER A 13 -5.13 32.80 10.56
N GLY A 14 -5.16 31.61 11.18
CA GLY A 14 -5.50 31.45 12.61
C GLY A 14 -6.95 31.77 12.97
N ILE A 15 -7.84 31.89 11.97
CA ILE A 15 -9.23 32.34 12.16
C ILE A 15 -10.12 31.23 12.75
N ALA A 16 -9.79 29.96 12.49
CA ALA A 16 -10.56 28.83 12.96
C ALA A 16 -9.64 27.71 13.50
N PRO A 17 -9.88 27.18 14.71
CA PRO A 17 -9.18 25.99 15.18
C PRO A 17 -9.60 24.79 14.32
N ILE A 18 -8.62 24.00 13.83
CA ILE A 18 -8.92 22.69 13.24
C ILE A 18 -9.04 21.68 14.38
N GLN A 19 -10.19 21.04 14.47
CA GLN A 19 -10.31 19.80 15.22
C GLN A 19 -10.05 18.62 14.28
N LEU A 20 -9.02 17.82 14.57
CA LEU A 20 -8.80 16.56 13.89
C LEU A 20 -9.77 15.52 14.45
N LEU A 21 -10.55 14.89 13.58
CA LEU A 21 -11.23 13.63 13.92
C LEU A 21 -10.18 12.53 13.84
N ASP A 22 -9.77 12.04 15.00
CA ASP A 22 -8.65 11.11 15.14
C ASP A 22 -9.08 9.63 15.13
N GLU A 23 -10.37 9.30 15.22
CA GLU A 23 -10.82 7.92 15.15
C GLU A 23 -11.16 7.46 13.72
N GLN A 24 -10.63 6.30 13.30
CA GLN A 24 -11.00 5.61 12.07
C GLN A 24 -11.62 4.24 12.35
N ARG A 25 -12.69 3.91 11.61
CA ARG A 25 -13.44 2.63 11.71
C ARG A 25 -13.55 1.88 10.37
N ARG A 26 -12.81 2.34 9.36
CA ARG A 26 -12.90 1.80 7.99
C ARG A 26 -11.99 0.61 7.82
N MET A 27 -10.69 0.84 7.96
CA MET A 27 -9.65 -0.02 7.40
C MET A 27 -8.99 -0.85 8.50
N HIS A 28 -8.53 -2.04 8.13
CA HIS A 28 -7.72 -2.87 9.02
C HIS A 28 -6.49 -2.07 9.54
N PRO A 29 -6.09 -2.19 10.82
CA PRO A 29 -5.00 -1.40 11.39
C PRO A 29 -3.69 -1.43 10.60
N SER A 30 -3.34 -2.58 9.98
CA SER A 30 -2.13 -2.66 9.14
C SER A 30 -2.20 -1.87 7.84
N ILE A 31 -3.40 -1.55 7.33
CA ILE A 31 -3.59 -0.61 6.21
C ILE A 31 -3.42 0.83 6.71
N ALA A 32 -4.01 1.16 7.87
CA ALA A 32 -3.96 2.50 8.45
C ALA A 32 -2.57 2.93 8.90
N TYR A 33 -1.70 1.98 9.25
CA TYR A 33 -0.40 2.24 9.85
C TYR A 33 0.45 3.25 9.06
N PHE A 34 0.71 2.98 7.77
CA PHE A 34 1.56 3.85 6.98
C PHE A 34 0.93 5.23 6.71
N PRO A 35 -0.33 5.32 6.22
CA PRO A 35 -0.95 6.62 6.02
C PRO A 35 -0.99 7.47 7.30
N ASN A 36 -1.27 6.84 8.46
CA ASN A 36 -1.28 7.53 9.74
C ASN A 36 0.09 8.14 10.08
N LEU A 37 1.16 7.34 9.97
CA LEU A 37 2.51 7.81 10.23
C LEU A 37 2.97 8.89 9.23
N GLN A 38 2.68 8.69 7.94
CA GLN A 38 3.19 9.53 6.87
C GLN A 38 2.43 10.86 6.71
N PHE A 39 1.11 10.86 6.93
CA PHE A 39 0.25 11.99 6.58
C PHE A 39 -0.48 12.62 7.77
N TYR A 40 -0.47 11.96 8.93
CA TYR A 40 -1.24 12.39 10.11
C TYR A 40 -0.42 12.39 11.42
N ASP A 41 0.91 12.34 11.34
CA ASP A 41 1.83 12.32 12.49
C ASP A 41 1.52 11.23 13.53
N GLY A 42 0.92 10.11 13.11
CA GLY A 42 0.53 9.04 14.02
C GLY A 42 -0.72 9.33 14.87
N LYS A 43 -1.42 10.43 14.63
CA LYS A 43 -2.56 10.89 15.45
C LYS A 43 -3.83 10.05 15.26
N ILE A 44 -3.97 9.30 14.18
CA ILE A 44 -5.18 8.50 13.89
C ILE A 44 -5.20 7.20 14.71
N GLN A 45 -6.30 6.94 15.40
CA GLN A 45 -6.57 5.75 16.20
C GLN A 45 -7.58 4.84 15.48
N SER A 46 -7.29 3.54 15.47
CA SER A 46 -8.21 2.53 14.92
C SER A 46 -9.20 2.08 16.00
N ARG A 47 -10.50 2.14 15.70
CA ARG A 47 -11.59 1.71 16.59
C ARG A 47 -12.49 0.69 15.90
N ASP A 48 -12.94 -0.31 16.65
CA ASP A 48 -13.87 -1.34 16.18
C ASP A 48 -13.45 -2.01 14.86
N VAL A 49 -12.15 -2.17 14.63
CA VAL A 49 -11.59 -2.82 13.44
C VAL A 49 -10.44 -3.75 13.82
N ASP A 50 -10.57 -5.01 13.44
CA ASP A 50 -9.62 -6.08 13.78
C ASP A 50 -9.66 -7.19 12.70
N ASP A 51 -8.95 -8.30 12.95
CA ASP A 51 -8.94 -9.45 12.06
C ASP A 51 -10.31 -10.14 11.94
N GLY A 52 -11.18 -10.02 12.94
CA GLY A 52 -12.51 -10.64 12.95
C GLY A 52 -13.47 -9.95 11.98
N ASN A 53 -13.53 -8.62 12.00
CA ASN A 53 -14.42 -7.86 11.13
C ASN A 53 -13.77 -7.30 9.86
N ARG A 54 -12.43 -7.39 9.75
CA ARG A 54 -11.67 -7.19 8.53
C ARG A 54 -10.78 -8.41 8.30
N PRO A 55 -11.32 -9.59 7.95
CA PRO A 55 -10.48 -10.75 7.64
C PRO A 55 -9.69 -10.52 6.34
N PRO A 56 -8.56 -11.22 6.11
CA PRO A 56 -7.83 -11.14 4.85
C PRO A 56 -8.76 -11.47 3.67
N VAL A 57 -8.49 -10.87 2.50
CA VAL A 57 -9.22 -11.22 1.28
C VAL A 57 -8.70 -12.56 0.77
N ALA A 58 -9.57 -13.56 0.62
CA ALA A 58 -9.23 -14.88 0.07
C ALA A 58 -9.05 -14.81 -1.46
N GLY A 59 -8.38 -15.80 -2.02
CA GLY A 59 -7.99 -15.81 -3.44
C GLY A 59 -6.66 -15.11 -3.69
N PHE A 60 -6.14 -14.40 -2.70
CA PHE A 60 -4.80 -13.84 -2.71
C PHE A 60 -4.09 -14.23 -1.41
N ARG A 61 -3.06 -15.07 -1.53
CA ARG A 61 -2.25 -15.52 -0.40
C ARG A 61 -1.28 -14.41 -0.01
N TRP A 62 -1.69 -13.59 0.94
CA TRP A 62 -0.90 -12.49 1.48
C TRP A 62 0.47 -12.98 1.96
N PRO A 63 1.59 -12.34 1.53
CA PRO A 63 2.94 -12.77 1.92
C PRO A 63 3.19 -12.72 3.44
N SER A 64 2.51 -11.81 4.12
CA SER A 64 2.57 -11.63 5.56
C SER A 64 1.18 -11.78 6.16
N GLN A 65 1.06 -12.60 7.20
CA GLN A 65 -0.20 -12.78 7.92
C GLN A 65 -0.64 -11.51 8.66
N HIS A 66 0.30 -10.61 8.94
CA HIS A 66 0.05 -9.37 9.70
C HIS A 66 -0.15 -8.14 8.80
N SER A 67 0.05 -8.28 7.48
CA SER A 67 -0.08 -7.16 6.54
C SER A 67 -1.20 -7.39 5.54
N ARG A 68 -2.03 -6.36 5.38
CA ARG A 68 -3.08 -6.31 4.35
C ARG A 68 -2.69 -5.41 3.20
N VAL A 69 -1.40 -5.12 3.08
CA VAL A 69 -0.83 -4.29 2.03
C VAL A 69 0.25 -5.09 1.33
N CYS A 70 0.22 -5.12 0.01
CA CYS A 70 1.19 -5.86 -0.79
C CYS A 70 1.63 -5.03 -2.00
N LEU A 71 2.91 -5.10 -2.36
CA LEU A 71 3.45 -4.65 -3.64
C LEU A 71 3.71 -5.87 -4.53
N VAL A 72 3.10 -5.91 -5.70
CA VAL A 72 3.47 -6.81 -6.79
C VAL A 72 4.40 -6.05 -7.73
N ASP A 73 5.69 -6.38 -7.66
CA ASP A 73 6.76 -5.68 -8.36
C ASP A 73 7.02 -6.27 -9.75
N ILE A 74 6.75 -5.49 -10.79
CA ILE A 74 6.97 -5.89 -12.18
C ILE A 74 8.44 -5.76 -12.61
N SER A 75 9.25 -4.96 -11.91
CA SER A 75 10.64 -4.69 -12.30
C SER A 75 11.51 -5.95 -12.22
N ALA A 76 11.23 -6.81 -11.22
CA ALA A 76 11.90 -8.10 -11.04
C ALA A 76 11.66 -9.11 -12.19
N ALA A 77 10.67 -8.88 -13.06
CA ALA A 77 10.41 -9.71 -14.24
C ALA A 77 11.14 -9.20 -15.50
N GLY A 78 12.03 -8.20 -15.38
CA GLY A 78 12.69 -7.58 -16.54
C GLY A 78 11.74 -6.74 -17.38
N LEU A 79 10.56 -6.38 -16.85
CA LEU A 79 9.54 -5.59 -17.52
C LEU A 79 9.62 -4.10 -17.17
N SER A 80 10.71 -3.65 -16.55
CA SER A 80 10.96 -2.22 -16.35
C SER A 80 11.06 -1.49 -17.70
N GLY A 81 10.52 -0.27 -17.75
CA GLY A 81 10.46 0.50 -18.99
C GLY A 81 9.28 0.15 -19.90
N SER A 82 8.33 -0.69 -19.46
CA SER A 82 7.20 -1.14 -20.29
C SER A 82 6.08 -0.10 -20.45
N GLU A 83 6.21 1.10 -19.89
CA GLU A 83 5.21 2.15 -20.03
C GLU A 83 5.08 2.62 -21.49
N THR A 84 3.85 2.79 -21.96
CA THR A 84 3.56 3.29 -23.31
C THR A 84 2.71 4.55 -23.23
N SER A 85 2.99 5.53 -24.10
CA SER A 85 2.20 6.77 -24.18
C SER A 85 1.04 6.62 -25.17
N GLN A 86 -0.11 7.19 -24.81
CA GLN A 86 -1.27 7.32 -25.70
C GLN A 86 -1.87 8.72 -25.54
N GLY A 87 -1.59 9.58 -26.52
CA GLY A 87 -1.89 11.01 -26.40
C GLY A 87 -1.19 11.62 -25.18
N THR A 88 -1.96 12.28 -24.32
CA THR A 88 -1.48 12.86 -23.06
C THR A 88 -1.47 11.87 -21.88
N SER A 89 -1.99 10.66 -22.07
CA SER A 89 -2.07 9.61 -21.04
C SER A 89 -0.99 8.54 -21.24
N LYS A 90 -0.84 7.65 -20.25
CA LYS A 90 0.05 6.48 -20.30
C LYS A 90 -0.69 5.20 -19.93
N TYR A 91 -0.15 4.06 -20.33
CA TYR A 91 -0.61 2.74 -19.93
C TYR A 91 0.57 1.77 -19.81
N ASN A 92 0.39 0.70 -19.05
CA ASN A 92 1.39 -0.34 -18.89
C ASN A 92 0.71 -1.71 -18.99
N ALA A 93 0.93 -2.39 -20.12
CA ALA A 93 0.35 -3.71 -20.37
C ALA A 93 0.87 -4.77 -19.39
N ALA A 94 2.11 -4.64 -18.92
CA ALA A 94 2.72 -5.56 -17.96
C ALA A 94 1.99 -5.59 -16.60
N GLU A 95 1.22 -4.56 -16.27
CA GLU A 95 0.42 -4.51 -15.04
C GLU A 95 -0.99 -5.06 -15.22
N ILE A 96 -1.52 -5.14 -16.45
CA ILE A 96 -2.92 -5.52 -16.69
C ILE A 96 -3.16 -7.00 -16.41
N ASP A 97 -2.41 -7.89 -17.05
CA ASP A 97 -2.61 -9.34 -16.91
C ASP A 97 -2.44 -9.83 -15.46
N PRO A 98 -1.45 -9.34 -14.68
CA PRO A 98 -1.35 -9.63 -13.25
C PRO A 98 -2.59 -9.21 -12.46
N ILE A 99 -3.13 -8.01 -12.73
CA ILE A 99 -4.33 -7.51 -12.07
C ILE A 99 -5.52 -8.39 -12.40
N ILE A 100 -5.69 -8.79 -13.67
CA ILE A 100 -6.76 -9.70 -14.08
C ILE A 100 -6.63 -11.05 -13.39
N ALA A 101 -5.43 -11.61 -13.30
CA ALA A 101 -5.20 -12.90 -12.62
C ALA A 101 -5.53 -12.83 -11.13
N ILE A 102 -5.18 -11.73 -10.44
CA ILE A 102 -5.56 -11.49 -9.05
C ILE A 102 -7.07 -11.39 -8.92
N LEU A 103 -7.73 -10.60 -9.78
CA LEU A 103 -9.19 -10.45 -9.77
C LEU A 103 -9.91 -11.78 -9.97
N GLN A 104 -9.45 -12.61 -10.91
CA GLN A 104 -10.02 -13.94 -11.14
C GLN A 104 -9.88 -14.84 -9.92
N SER A 105 -8.68 -14.87 -9.32
CA SER A 105 -8.41 -15.70 -8.15
C SER A 105 -9.27 -15.27 -6.95
N VAL A 106 -9.38 -13.97 -6.69
CA VAL A 106 -10.23 -13.40 -5.63
C VAL A 106 -11.72 -13.65 -5.88
N ALA A 107 -12.18 -13.45 -7.11
CA ALA A 107 -13.58 -13.66 -7.47
C ALA A 107 -14.00 -15.13 -7.39
N ASN A 108 -13.10 -16.07 -7.70
CA ASN A 108 -13.38 -17.51 -7.60
C ASN A 108 -13.61 -17.96 -6.15
N GLU A 109 -12.89 -17.39 -5.18
CA GLU A 109 -13.07 -17.72 -3.76
C GLU A 109 -14.32 -17.08 -3.16
N GLY A 110 -14.81 -15.98 -3.72
CA GLY A 110 -16.08 -15.35 -3.31
C GLY A 110 -16.07 -14.70 -1.93
N SER A 111 -14.91 -14.56 -1.27
CA SER A 111 -14.80 -13.88 0.04
C SER A 111 -15.08 -12.37 -0.02
N VAL A 112 -15.03 -11.79 -1.22
CA VAL A 112 -15.45 -10.42 -1.55
C VAL A 112 -16.27 -10.47 -2.84
N LEU A 113 -17.37 -9.74 -2.86
CA LEU A 113 -18.21 -9.61 -4.05
C LEU A 113 -17.53 -8.69 -5.07
N PRO A 114 -17.79 -8.85 -6.38
CA PRO A 114 -17.27 -7.96 -7.42
C PRO A 114 -17.52 -6.46 -7.13
N SER A 115 -18.68 -6.12 -6.56
CA SER A 115 -19.05 -4.75 -6.17
C SER A 115 -18.20 -4.17 -5.02
N GLN A 116 -17.54 -5.03 -4.26
CA GLN A 116 -16.64 -4.70 -3.15
C GLN A 116 -15.17 -4.63 -3.57
N ILE A 117 -14.89 -4.66 -4.88
CA ILE A 117 -13.55 -4.53 -5.45
C ILE A 117 -13.46 -3.21 -6.22
N GLY A 118 -12.37 -2.47 -5.99
CA GLY A 118 -12.01 -1.29 -6.77
C GLY A 118 -10.62 -1.43 -7.39
N VAL A 119 -10.50 -1.08 -8.66
CA VAL A 119 -9.22 -1.00 -9.37
C VAL A 119 -8.94 0.46 -9.70
N LEU A 120 -7.88 1.00 -9.11
CA LEU A 120 -7.53 2.40 -9.21
C LEU A 120 -6.31 2.59 -10.12
N THR A 121 -6.34 3.61 -10.97
CA THR A 121 -5.17 3.98 -11.80
C THR A 121 -5.19 5.47 -12.16
N PRO A 122 -4.04 6.16 -12.14
CA PRO A 122 -4.02 7.61 -12.37
C PRO A 122 -4.11 8.00 -13.86
N TYR A 123 -4.14 7.04 -14.78
CA TYR A 123 -4.11 7.31 -16.22
C TYR A 123 -5.34 6.74 -16.94
N ASP A 124 -6.05 7.58 -17.71
CA ASP A 124 -7.27 7.19 -18.42
C ASP A 124 -7.02 6.09 -19.47
N ALA A 125 -5.86 6.10 -20.13
CA ALA A 125 -5.48 5.05 -21.07
C ALA A 125 -5.30 3.68 -20.39
N GLN A 126 -4.84 3.65 -19.13
CA GLN A 126 -4.80 2.42 -18.33
C GLN A 126 -6.21 2.03 -17.88
N LYS A 127 -7.00 2.99 -17.40
CA LYS A 127 -8.40 2.78 -16.98
C LYS A 127 -9.22 2.11 -18.09
N ALA A 128 -9.14 2.64 -19.31
CA ALA A 128 -9.85 2.11 -20.46
C ALA A 128 -9.45 0.66 -20.79
N ARG A 129 -8.14 0.34 -20.71
CA ARG A 129 -7.65 -1.02 -20.97
C ARG A 129 -8.01 -2.00 -19.87
N LEU A 130 -7.91 -1.61 -18.60
CA LEU A 130 -8.36 -2.42 -17.47
C LEU A 130 -9.85 -2.72 -17.58
N ARG A 131 -10.67 -1.70 -17.89
CA ARG A 131 -12.10 -1.89 -18.12
C ARG A 131 -12.37 -2.88 -19.26
N LYS A 132 -11.66 -2.75 -20.38
CA LYS A 132 -11.77 -3.68 -21.51
C LYS A 132 -11.40 -5.11 -21.09
N ALA A 133 -10.26 -5.30 -20.44
CA ALA A 133 -9.80 -6.61 -20.00
C ALA A 133 -10.74 -7.27 -18.98
N ILE A 134 -11.32 -6.48 -18.06
CA ILE A 134 -12.35 -6.95 -17.11
C ILE A 134 -13.61 -7.38 -17.86
N ASN A 135 -14.08 -6.62 -18.85
CA ASN A 135 -15.27 -6.97 -19.63
C ASN A 135 -15.06 -8.22 -20.50
N GLU A 136 -13.84 -8.48 -20.95
CA GLU A 136 -13.48 -9.69 -21.71
C GLU A 136 -13.34 -10.92 -20.80
N THR A 137 -12.99 -10.71 -19.53
CA THR A 137 -12.70 -11.79 -18.58
C THR A 137 -13.91 -12.21 -17.75
N PHE A 138 -14.73 -11.24 -17.34
CA PHE A 138 -15.86 -11.46 -16.45
C PHE A 138 -17.18 -11.33 -17.21
N VAL A 139 -18.14 -12.19 -16.86
CA VAL A 139 -19.50 -12.11 -17.40
C VAL A 139 -20.38 -11.17 -16.57
N PRO A 140 -21.43 -10.56 -17.15
CA PRO A 140 -22.41 -9.81 -16.39
C PRO A 140 -23.07 -10.66 -15.29
N PRO A 141 -23.39 -10.10 -14.10
CA PRO A 141 -23.22 -8.69 -13.73
C PRO A 141 -21.82 -8.34 -13.20
N ALA A 142 -20.93 -9.32 -12.98
CA ALA A 142 -19.66 -9.12 -12.28
C ALA A 142 -18.74 -8.11 -12.98
N CYS A 143 -18.65 -8.12 -14.31
CA CYS A 143 -17.83 -7.18 -15.07
C CYS A 143 -18.20 -5.71 -14.87
N TYR A 144 -19.49 -5.41 -14.62
CA TYR A 144 -19.98 -4.05 -14.38
C TYR A 144 -19.85 -3.63 -12.92
N GLN A 145 -19.82 -4.59 -12.00
CA GLN A 145 -19.74 -4.34 -10.57
C GLN A 145 -18.31 -4.03 -10.09
N ILE A 146 -17.29 -4.61 -10.72
CA ILE A 146 -15.89 -4.24 -10.44
C ILE A 146 -15.68 -2.80 -10.88
N GLU A 147 -15.38 -1.94 -9.93
CA GLU A 147 -15.21 -0.52 -10.20
C GLU A 147 -13.78 -0.24 -10.67
N VAL A 148 -13.64 0.58 -11.72
CA VAL A 148 -12.34 0.92 -12.31
C VAL A 148 -12.34 2.41 -12.55
N ASP A 149 -11.52 3.15 -11.81
CA ASP A 149 -11.49 4.60 -11.91
C ASP A 149 -10.13 5.20 -11.53
N SER A 150 -10.01 6.51 -11.69
CA SER A 150 -8.94 7.32 -11.12
C SER A 150 -9.12 7.50 -9.61
N VAL A 151 -8.04 7.88 -8.92
CA VAL A 151 -8.09 8.20 -7.49
C VAL A 151 -9.10 9.33 -7.21
N ASP A 152 -9.14 10.34 -8.08
CA ASP A 152 -10.04 11.49 -7.95
C ASP A 152 -11.51 11.09 -8.20
N GLY A 153 -11.79 10.24 -9.20
CA GLY A 153 -13.14 9.71 -9.47
C GLY A 153 -13.66 8.74 -8.40
N PHE A 154 -12.76 8.24 -7.54
CA PHE A 154 -13.08 7.34 -6.44
C PHE A 154 -13.29 8.06 -5.09
N GLN A 155 -13.31 9.40 -5.08
CA GLN A 155 -13.48 10.15 -3.85
C GLN A 155 -14.82 9.84 -3.18
N GLY A 156 -14.78 9.61 -1.86
CA GLY A 156 -15.98 9.30 -1.07
C GLY A 156 -16.46 7.84 -1.14
N LYS A 157 -15.83 7.00 -1.96
CA LYS A 157 -16.12 5.56 -2.04
C LYS A 157 -15.15 4.75 -1.19
N GLU A 158 -15.56 3.54 -0.82
CA GLU A 158 -14.73 2.55 -0.12
C GLU A 158 -15.04 1.15 -0.64
N LYS A 159 -14.05 0.25 -0.56
CA LYS A 159 -14.14 -1.15 -1.03
C LYS A 159 -13.44 -2.07 -0.05
N ASP A 160 -13.79 -3.35 -0.08
CA ASP A 160 -13.08 -4.34 0.73
C ASP A 160 -11.67 -4.57 0.18
N LEU A 161 -11.53 -4.68 -1.15
CA LEU A 161 -10.25 -4.79 -1.83
C LEU A 161 -10.02 -3.60 -2.77
N ILE A 162 -8.86 -2.97 -2.65
CA ILE A 162 -8.36 -2.00 -3.63
C ILE A 162 -7.12 -2.58 -4.32
N ILE A 163 -7.13 -2.58 -5.64
CA ILE A 163 -5.95 -2.87 -6.46
C ILE A 163 -5.53 -1.57 -7.16
N PHE A 164 -4.28 -1.15 -7.02
CA PHE A 164 -3.75 0.06 -7.65
C PHE A 164 -2.75 -0.29 -8.74
N SER A 165 -2.98 0.19 -9.96
CA SER A 165 -2.02 0.13 -11.07
C SER A 165 -1.25 1.45 -11.15
N ALA A 166 0.04 1.39 -10.84
CA ALA A 166 0.92 2.56 -10.82
C ALA A 166 1.25 3.07 -12.23
N VAL A 167 1.31 2.20 -13.24
CA VAL A 167 1.58 2.46 -14.66
C VAL A 167 3.01 2.93 -14.95
N ARG A 168 3.59 3.79 -14.11
CA ARG A 168 4.88 4.42 -14.38
C ARG A 168 6.01 3.42 -14.23
N SER A 169 6.75 3.24 -15.33
CA SER A 169 7.87 2.33 -15.46
C SER A 169 8.80 2.89 -16.53
N ASN A 170 9.86 3.59 -16.11
CA ASN A 170 10.79 4.25 -17.03
C ASN A 170 12.18 4.43 -16.41
N ALA A 171 13.21 4.43 -17.26
CA ALA A 171 14.60 4.55 -16.83
C ALA A 171 14.95 5.89 -16.14
N ARG A 172 14.11 6.92 -16.29
CA ARG A 172 14.33 8.24 -15.68
C ARG A 172 13.80 8.33 -14.24
N GLY A 173 13.06 7.32 -13.76
CA GLY A 173 12.42 7.36 -12.44
C GLY A 173 11.36 8.46 -12.35
N GLU A 174 10.73 8.82 -13.45
CA GLU A 174 9.66 9.82 -13.47
C GLU A 174 8.34 9.16 -13.09
N ILE A 175 7.62 9.72 -12.11
CA ILE A 175 6.34 9.15 -11.66
C ILE A 175 5.14 10.08 -11.92
N GLY A 176 5.37 11.34 -12.30
CA GLY A 176 4.31 12.29 -12.69
C GLY A 176 3.26 12.47 -11.59
N PHE A 177 1.99 12.24 -11.93
CA PHE A 177 0.85 12.41 -11.02
C PHE A 177 0.90 11.58 -9.73
N LEU A 178 1.72 10.52 -9.70
CA LEU A 178 1.93 9.71 -8.52
C LEU A 178 2.69 10.44 -7.40
N ARG A 179 3.36 11.57 -7.69
CA ARG A 179 4.10 12.37 -6.68
C ARG A 179 3.19 13.04 -5.65
N ASP A 180 1.90 13.18 -5.94
CA ASP A 180 0.98 13.89 -5.07
C ASP A 180 0.71 13.08 -3.78
N PRO A 181 1.16 13.56 -2.61
CA PRO A 181 0.94 12.84 -1.34
C PRO A 181 -0.54 12.70 -1.00
N ARG A 182 -1.38 13.67 -1.39
CA ARG A 182 -2.83 13.66 -1.10
C ARG A 182 -3.49 12.51 -1.86
N ARG A 183 -3.15 12.32 -3.13
CA ARG A 183 -3.65 11.21 -3.95
C ARG A 183 -3.17 9.86 -3.45
N MET A 184 -1.92 9.75 -3.01
CA MET A 184 -1.41 8.52 -2.40
C MET A 184 -2.19 8.17 -1.12
N ASN A 185 -2.38 9.14 -0.23
CA ASN A 185 -3.17 8.96 0.98
C ASN A 185 -4.61 8.51 0.66
N VAL A 186 -5.29 9.20 -0.27
CA VAL A 186 -6.65 8.83 -0.68
C VAL A 186 -6.67 7.39 -1.16
N MET A 187 -5.79 7.02 -2.09
CA MET A 187 -5.71 5.68 -2.68
C MET A 187 -5.49 4.58 -1.64
N LEU A 188 -4.52 4.74 -0.74
CA LEU A 188 -4.21 3.75 0.30
C LEU A 188 -5.36 3.59 1.32
N THR A 189 -6.13 4.65 1.57
CA THR A 189 -7.21 4.68 2.57
C THR A 189 -8.61 4.35 2.03
N ARG A 190 -8.72 3.90 0.76
CA ARG A 190 -9.98 3.45 0.16
C ARG A 190 -10.36 2.02 0.54
N ALA A 191 -9.39 1.19 0.93
CA ALA A 191 -9.61 -0.21 1.23
C ALA A 191 -10.04 -0.45 2.68
N LYS A 192 -10.88 -1.46 2.90
CA LYS A 192 -11.23 -1.96 4.23
C LYS A 192 -10.40 -3.17 4.65
N ARG A 193 -10.22 -4.14 3.75
CA ARG A 193 -9.64 -5.48 4.05
C ARG A 193 -8.30 -5.75 3.38
N GLY A 194 -8.01 -5.11 2.24
CA GLY A 194 -6.74 -5.29 1.54
C GLY A 194 -6.41 -4.23 0.48
N VAL A 195 -5.13 -3.91 0.36
CA VAL A 195 -4.55 -3.06 -0.69
C VAL A 195 -3.47 -3.84 -1.44
N ILE A 196 -3.59 -3.93 -2.75
CA ILE A 196 -2.55 -4.51 -3.61
C ILE A 196 -2.10 -3.43 -4.59
N VAL A 197 -0.83 -3.06 -4.55
CA VAL A 197 -0.23 -2.17 -5.54
C VAL A 197 0.51 -3.02 -6.56
N VAL A 198 0.25 -2.80 -7.84
CA VAL A 198 1.00 -3.39 -8.95
C VAL A 198 1.78 -2.27 -9.62
N GLY A 199 3.09 -2.43 -9.75
CA GLY A 199 3.93 -1.37 -10.32
C GLY A 199 5.41 -1.72 -10.39
N ASP A 200 6.18 -0.81 -10.99
CA ASP A 200 7.63 -0.89 -11.08
C ASP A 200 8.27 -0.26 -9.84
N GLN A 201 8.80 -1.08 -8.93
CA GLN A 201 9.39 -0.55 -7.70
C GLN A 201 10.59 0.37 -7.98
N LEU A 202 11.39 0.11 -9.02
CA LEU A 202 12.59 0.89 -9.33
C LEU A 202 12.23 2.31 -9.77
N THR A 203 11.16 2.44 -10.56
CA THR A 203 10.65 3.74 -10.99
C THR A 203 10.02 4.50 -9.82
N LEU A 204 9.20 3.82 -9.00
CA LEU A 204 8.56 4.40 -7.83
C LEU A 204 9.56 4.82 -6.73
N TRP A 205 10.66 4.08 -6.60
CA TRP A 205 11.71 4.35 -5.62
C TRP A 205 12.33 5.74 -5.75
N ASN A 206 12.22 6.39 -6.91
CA ASN A 206 12.79 7.71 -7.12
C ASN A 206 12.04 8.83 -6.37
N ASP A 207 10.77 8.63 -5.99
CA ASP A 207 10.10 9.54 -5.07
C ASP A 207 10.51 9.26 -3.62
N LYS A 208 11.46 10.08 -3.16
CA LYS A 208 12.03 10.00 -1.82
C LYS A 208 11.04 10.37 -0.71
N THR A 209 9.97 11.08 -1.05
CA THR A 209 9.08 11.67 -0.04
C THR A 209 7.95 10.72 0.33
N ASN A 210 7.34 10.02 -0.63
CA ASN A 210 6.16 9.19 -0.35
C ASN A 210 6.33 7.73 -0.75
N TRP A 211 6.64 7.44 -2.02
CA TRP A 211 6.69 6.06 -2.51
C TRP A 211 7.87 5.28 -1.95
N ARG A 212 9.07 5.86 -1.86
CA ARG A 212 10.23 5.16 -1.27
C ARG A 212 9.99 4.77 0.19
N PRO A 213 9.56 5.68 1.11
CA PRO A 213 9.18 5.29 2.46
C PRO A 213 8.13 4.18 2.51
N TRP A 214 7.13 4.24 1.63
CA TRP A 214 6.10 3.19 1.54
C TRP A 214 6.67 1.84 1.11
N ILE A 215 7.51 1.80 0.07
CA ILE A 215 8.19 0.57 -0.38
C ILE A 215 9.09 0.01 0.72
N GLN A 216 9.83 0.87 1.43
CA GLN A 216 10.66 0.45 2.57
C GLN A 216 9.82 -0.21 3.67
N TRP A 217 8.68 0.38 4.02
CA TRP A 217 7.75 -0.18 5.00
C TRP A 217 7.11 -1.50 4.53
N VAL A 218 6.65 -1.58 3.29
CA VAL A 218 6.12 -2.83 2.72
C VAL A 218 7.20 -3.93 2.69
N GLY A 219 8.45 -3.55 2.39
CA GLY A 219 9.62 -4.41 2.41
C GLY A 219 9.95 -4.92 3.82
N SER A 220 9.88 -4.08 4.85
CA SER A 220 10.13 -4.51 6.24
C SER A 220 9.08 -5.49 6.74
N MET A 221 7.85 -5.44 6.21
CA MET A 221 6.80 -6.43 6.45
C MET A 221 6.93 -7.71 5.60
N ARG A 222 7.95 -7.80 4.72
CA ARG A 222 8.14 -8.87 3.74
C ARG A 222 6.95 -9.05 2.80
N SER A 223 6.28 -7.94 2.44
CA SER A 223 5.05 -7.94 1.64
C SER A 223 5.26 -7.42 0.21
N ILE A 224 6.44 -7.69 -0.34
CA ILE A 224 6.78 -7.43 -1.75
C ILE A 224 6.87 -8.77 -2.48
N ILE A 225 6.06 -8.93 -3.52
CA ILE A 225 6.03 -10.12 -4.39
C ILE A 225 6.67 -9.73 -5.72
N PRO A 226 7.80 -10.34 -6.11
CA PRO A 226 8.28 -10.28 -7.48
C PRO A 226 7.23 -10.86 -8.42
N LEU A 227 6.91 -10.19 -9.53
CA LEU A 227 5.86 -10.64 -10.46
C LEU A 227 6.07 -12.09 -10.94
N THR A 228 7.32 -12.53 -11.05
CA THR A 228 7.69 -13.91 -11.39
C THR A 228 7.14 -14.97 -10.44
N ARG A 229 6.76 -14.58 -9.23
CA ARG A 229 6.21 -15.45 -8.18
C ARG A 229 4.73 -15.23 -7.94
N LEU A 230 4.03 -14.44 -8.76
CA LEU A 230 2.61 -14.12 -8.52
C LEU A 230 1.73 -15.38 -8.37
N ASN A 231 1.97 -16.43 -9.16
CA ASN A 231 1.21 -17.68 -9.05
C ASN A 231 1.34 -18.39 -7.69
N ASP A 232 2.46 -18.19 -6.97
CA ASP A 232 2.62 -18.71 -5.60
C ASP A 232 1.65 -18.04 -4.62
N HIS A 233 1.08 -16.90 -5.01
CA HIS A 233 0.21 -16.05 -4.21
C HIS A 233 -1.24 -16.02 -4.70
N LEU A 234 -1.58 -16.82 -5.72
CA LEU A 234 -2.96 -16.99 -6.18
C LEU A 234 -3.46 -18.37 -5.76
N ASP A 235 -4.70 -18.45 -5.30
CA ASP A 235 -5.37 -19.73 -5.03
C ASP A 235 -5.80 -20.40 -6.34
N ALA A 236 -6.13 -19.60 -7.36
CA ALA A 236 -6.31 -20.04 -8.74
C ALA A 236 -5.19 -19.48 -9.64
N PRO A 237 -4.03 -20.14 -9.75
CA PRO A 237 -2.90 -19.66 -10.53
C PRO A 237 -3.20 -19.70 -12.03
N ARG A 238 -3.52 -18.54 -12.60
CA ARG A 238 -3.83 -18.36 -14.03
C ARG A 238 -2.94 -17.32 -14.71
N TYR A 239 -1.93 -16.81 -14.02
CA TYR A 239 -1.02 -15.82 -14.58
C TYR A 239 0.07 -16.49 -15.43
N SER A 240 0.30 -15.96 -16.63
CA SER A 240 1.41 -16.36 -17.50
C SER A 240 2.34 -15.16 -17.65
N LEU A 241 3.62 -15.34 -17.31
CA LEU A 241 4.62 -14.30 -17.53
C LEU A 241 4.73 -14.02 -19.04
N PRO A 242 4.74 -12.74 -19.46
CA PRO A 242 5.10 -12.39 -20.83
C PRO A 242 6.47 -12.97 -21.16
N SER A 243 6.56 -13.73 -22.25
CA SER A 243 7.85 -14.20 -22.75
C SER A 243 8.66 -12.96 -23.15
N LEU A 244 9.86 -12.79 -22.57
CA LEU A 244 10.84 -11.80 -23.00
C LEU A 244 11.36 -12.21 -24.39
N GLN A 245 10.56 -12.03 -25.44
CA GLN A 245 11.02 -12.22 -26.80
C GLN A 245 11.87 -11.03 -27.22
N GLY A 246 13.17 -11.31 -27.36
CA GLY A 246 14.12 -10.48 -28.08
C GLY A 246 13.67 -10.20 -29.51
N GLY A 247 14.28 -9.18 -30.09
CA GLY A 247 13.90 -8.58 -31.36
C GLY A 247 13.79 -9.54 -32.56
N GLN A 248 12.97 -9.09 -33.50
CA GLN A 248 12.92 -9.38 -34.94
C GLN A 248 13.53 -10.71 -35.42
N GLY A 249 12.68 -11.60 -35.93
CA GLY A 249 13.11 -12.63 -36.88
C GLY A 249 12.04 -13.66 -37.24
N GLY A 250 11.37 -13.46 -38.39
CA GLY A 250 11.03 -14.56 -39.31
C GLY A 250 9.74 -15.37 -39.09
N ASN A 251 8.73 -15.01 -39.88
CA ASN A 251 7.67 -15.86 -40.49
C ASN A 251 8.12 -17.33 -40.76
N LEU A 252 7.45 -18.40 -40.30
CA LEU A 252 6.33 -19.17 -40.91
C LEU A 252 6.32 -20.61 -40.28
N PRO A 253 5.34 -21.52 -40.55
CA PRO A 253 3.90 -21.49 -40.30
C PRO A 253 3.41 -22.69 -39.43
N ARG A 254 2.10 -22.71 -39.12
CA ARG A 254 1.37 -23.75 -38.38
C ARG A 254 1.39 -25.15 -39.05
N SER A 255 1.39 -26.22 -38.24
CA SER A 255 0.58 -27.42 -38.51
C SER A 255 0.20 -28.17 -37.24
N SER A 256 -1.06 -28.58 -37.19
CA SER A 256 -1.73 -29.46 -36.22
C SER A 256 -1.26 -30.92 -36.30
N SER A 257 -1.25 -31.64 -35.17
CA SER A 257 -2.06 -32.87 -34.97
C SER A 257 -1.75 -33.61 -33.65
N PHE A 258 -2.72 -34.44 -33.29
CA PHE A 258 -3.03 -35.20 -32.08
C PHE A 258 -2.04 -36.27 -31.59
N ALA A 259 -2.21 -36.62 -30.30
CA ALA A 259 -2.00 -37.94 -29.64
C ALA A 259 -0.55 -38.44 -29.47
N SER A 260 -0.09 -39.16 -28.43
CA SER A 260 -0.69 -39.74 -27.22
C SER A 260 0.44 -40.32 -26.32
N ARG A 261 0.25 -40.25 -25.00
CA ARG A 261 0.65 -41.16 -23.89
C ARG A 261 2.04 -41.84 -23.79
N GLN A 262 2.53 -41.80 -22.53
CA GLN A 262 3.45 -42.73 -21.81
C GLN A 262 4.93 -42.73 -22.28
N GLY A 263 5.96 -42.73 -21.43
CA GLY A 263 6.11 -42.74 -19.97
C GLY A 263 7.59 -43.00 -19.62
N SER A 264 7.97 -42.54 -18.42
CA SER A 264 9.14 -42.94 -17.59
C SER A 264 10.54 -42.32 -17.80
N ALA A 265 11.02 -41.82 -16.65
CA ALA A 265 12.36 -41.94 -16.04
C ALA A 265 13.59 -41.23 -16.63
N GLY A 266 13.98 -40.14 -15.93
CA GLY A 266 15.28 -40.04 -15.26
C GLY A 266 16.45 -39.42 -16.03
N ALA A 267 16.89 -38.22 -15.62
CA ALA A 267 18.30 -37.90 -15.36
C ALA A 267 18.48 -36.47 -14.85
N HIS A 268 19.30 -36.34 -13.81
CA HIS A 268 19.81 -35.11 -13.23
C HIS A 268 20.66 -34.29 -14.22
N ALA A 269 20.48 -32.97 -14.22
CA ALA A 269 21.57 -32.03 -14.49
C ALA A 269 21.30 -30.70 -13.76
N ARG A 270 22.13 -30.43 -12.74
CA ARG A 270 22.23 -29.13 -12.07
C ARG A 270 22.93 -28.14 -13.01
N ALA A 271 22.30 -27.00 -13.27
CA ALA A 271 22.97 -25.79 -13.72
C ALA A 271 22.44 -24.63 -12.88
N GLY A 272 23.22 -24.24 -11.87
CA GLY A 272 22.96 -23.09 -11.03
C GLY A 272 23.48 -21.82 -11.70
N GLY A 273 22.58 -20.90 -12.03
CA GLY A 273 22.89 -19.50 -12.33
C GLY A 273 22.09 -18.65 -11.36
N ALA A 274 22.72 -18.21 -10.28
CA ALA A 274 22.08 -17.41 -9.24
C ALA A 274 21.99 -15.95 -9.71
N SER A 275 20.80 -15.50 -10.11
CA SER A 275 20.50 -14.08 -10.23
C SER A 275 20.37 -13.51 -8.81
N GLN A 276 21.36 -12.75 -8.37
CA GLN A 276 21.38 -12.12 -7.05
C GLN A 276 20.18 -11.18 -6.91
N ILE A 277 19.26 -11.54 -6.02
CA ILE A 277 18.19 -10.67 -5.52
C ILE A 277 18.86 -9.67 -4.59
N PHE A 278 18.91 -8.40 -4.99
CA PHE A 278 19.36 -7.32 -4.12
C PHE A 278 18.27 -7.01 -3.09
N VAL A 279 18.45 -7.49 -1.87
CA VAL A 279 17.68 -7.08 -0.69
C VAL A 279 18.59 -6.15 0.12
N PRO A 280 18.27 -4.85 0.27
CA PRO A 280 19.00 -3.99 1.19
C PRO A 280 18.89 -4.57 2.61
N GLN A 281 20.02 -4.93 3.21
CA GLN A 281 20.07 -5.43 4.58
C GLN A 281 19.83 -4.29 5.58
N GLY A 282 18.89 -4.51 6.51
CA GLY A 282 18.72 -3.69 7.70
C GLY A 282 17.27 -3.64 8.16
N PHE A 283 17.08 -3.86 9.45
CA PHE A 283 15.84 -3.71 10.24
C PHE A 283 14.97 -4.95 10.41
N GLN A 284 15.27 -5.67 11.50
CA GLN A 284 14.26 -6.33 12.33
C GLN A 284 13.49 -5.25 13.08
N CYS A 285 12.15 -5.30 13.02
CA CYS A 285 11.30 -4.60 13.98
C CYS A 285 10.63 -5.66 14.84
N ASP A 286 11.04 -5.74 16.10
CA ASP A 286 10.43 -6.61 17.10
C ASP A 286 9.05 -6.06 17.49
N PHE A 287 8.00 -6.81 17.19
CA PHE A 287 6.72 -6.63 17.86
C PHE A 287 6.87 -7.18 19.28
N HIS A 288 7.11 -6.31 20.26
CA HIS A 288 7.08 -6.69 21.67
C HIS A 288 5.70 -7.25 22.03
N ARG A 289 5.68 -8.53 22.39
CA ARG A 289 4.62 -9.15 23.18
C ARG A 289 5.18 -9.40 24.58
N SER A 290 4.67 -8.67 25.55
CA SER A 290 4.89 -8.89 26.98
C SER A 290 4.39 -10.28 27.41
N GLY A 291 5.20 -11.04 28.18
CA GLY A 291 4.68 -12.16 28.98
C GLY A 291 5.65 -13.29 29.34
N PHE A 292 6.30 -13.13 30.51
CA PHE A 292 6.66 -14.14 31.53
C PHE A 292 7.77 -15.21 31.35
N ALA A 293 8.62 -15.21 32.41
CA ALA A 293 9.31 -16.32 33.11
C ALA A 293 10.70 -16.81 32.65
N GLY A 294 11.74 -16.16 33.23
CA GLY A 294 12.62 -16.76 34.24
C GLY A 294 13.79 -17.66 33.82
N HIS A 295 15.03 -17.16 33.92
CA HIS A 295 16.13 -17.79 34.70
C HIS A 295 17.36 -16.88 34.79
N ASN A 296 17.98 -16.88 35.97
CA ASN A 296 19.17 -16.13 36.37
C ASN A 296 20.43 -16.49 35.56
N MET A 297 21.28 -15.50 35.30
CA MET A 297 22.72 -15.62 35.63
C MET A 297 23.36 -14.23 35.69
N ASP A 298 24.03 -13.98 36.82
CA ASP A 298 24.84 -12.81 37.15
C ASP A 298 26.06 -12.67 36.22
N VAL A 299 26.57 -11.45 36.07
CA VAL A 299 27.96 -11.04 36.41
C VAL A 299 28.27 -9.64 35.84
N ASP A 300 28.58 -8.74 36.77
CA ASP A 300 29.48 -7.58 36.80
C ASP A 300 29.28 -6.32 35.92
N THR A 301 29.00 -5.23 36.64
CA THR A 301 29.18 -3.82 36.27
C THR A 301 30.60 -3.34 36.62
N PRO A 302 31.05 -2.19 36.08
CA PRO A 302 31.43 -1.13 37.02
C PRO A 302 30.91 0.28 36.65
N VAL A 303 30.27 0.86 37.67
CA VAL A 303 30.15 2.25 38.16
C VAL A 303 30.78 3.41 37.38
N GLY A 304 29.98 4.48 37.22
CA GLY A 304 30.46 5.87 37.08
C GLY A 304 29.36 6.93 36.93
N GLN A 305 28.92 7.52 38.06
CA GLN A 305 28.43 8.91 38.34
C GLN A 305 27.57 9.63 37.26
N GLY A 306 26.38 10.20 37.50
CA GLY A 306 25.76 10.78 38.69
C GLY A 306 25.22 12.18 38.32
N LEU A 307 23.92 12.30 38.01
CA LEU A 307 23.21 13.60 37.90
C LEU A 307 21.94 13.53 38.75
N LEU A 308 21.83 14.42 39.72
CA LEU A 308 20.76 14.50 40.72
C LEU A 308 19.46 15.03 40.10
N GLU A 309 18.40 14.23 40.16
CA GLU A 309 17.02 14.69 39.97
C GLU A 309 16.48 15.34 41.25
N LEU A 310 15.80 16.48 41.08
CA LEU A 310 15.13 17.24 42.13
C LEU A 310 13.78 16.57 42.49
N SER A 311 13.43 16.57 43.78
CA SER A 311 12.26 15.85 44.31
C SER A 311 10.91 16.53 43.98
N PRO A 312 9.80 15.76 44.00
CA PRO A 312 8.45 16.22 43.58
C PRO A 312 7.82 17.32 44.45
N ALA A 313 8.43 17.70 45.57
CA ALA A 313 7.86 18.64 46.53
C ALA A 313 8.01 20.12 46.12
N LYS A 314 8.90 20.44 45.15
CA LYS A 314 9.08 21.82 44.66
C LYS A 314 8.18 22.21 43.48
N LYS A 315 7.65 21.24 42.72
CA LYS A 315 6.72 21.52 41.61
C LYS A 315 5.30 21.88 42.07
N ALA A 316 4.89 21.40 43.24
CA ALA A 316 3.56 21.69 43.78
C ALA A 316 3.41 23.12 44.33
N ALA A 317 4.52 23.79 44.69
CA ALA A 317 4.48 25.16 45.21
C ALA A 317 4.44 26.23 44.11
N GLU A 318 4.95 25.94 42.91
CA GLU A 318 4.87 26.87 41.75
C GLU A 318 3.51 26.82 41.04
N GLU A 319 2.77 25.70 41.09
CA GLU A 319 1.43 25.58 40.48
C GLU A 319 0.30 26.26 41.29
N GLU A 320 0.53 26.58 42.57
CA GLU A 320 -0.46 27.28 43.42
C GLU A 320 -0.35 28.81 43.30
N GLU A 321 0.86 29.35 43.03
CA GLU A 321 1.10 30.78 42.84
C GLU A 321 0.62 31.30 41.46
N GLU A 322 0.56 30.46 40.44
CA GLU A 322 -0.04 30.81 39.13
C GLU A 322 -1.58 30.84 39.17
N ARG A 323 -2.22 30.03 40.02
CA ARG A 323 -3.70 30.02 40.16
C ARG A 323 -4.26 31.23 40.90
N GLU A 324 -3.46 31.91 41.73
CA GLU A 324 -3.87 33.16 42.39
C GLU A 324 -3.74 34.39 41.47
N LYS A 325 -2.93 34.32 40.40
CA LYS A 325 -2.82 35.42 39.41
C LYS A 325 -3.93 35.44 38.36
N GLU A 326 -4.67 34.35 38.18
CA GLU A 326 -5.81 34.30 37.24
C GLU A 326 -7.13 34.79 37.84
N ARG A 327 -7.15 35.27 39.10
CA ARG A 327 -8.38 35.67 39.81
C ARG A 327 -8.66 37.17 39.87
N GLU A 328 -7.85 38.01 39.23
CA GLU A 328 -8.05 39.45 39.14
C GLU A 328 -8.38 39.89 37.70
N VAL A 329 -9.62 39.67 37.27
CA VAL A 329 -10.20 40.43 36.13
C VAL A 329 -11.61 40.85 36.55
N PRO A 330 -11.90 42.17 36.66
CA PRO A 330 -13.24 42.65 37.03
C PRO A 330 -14.28 42.37 35.93
N ASP A 331 -15.46 41.90 36.35
CA ASP A 331 -16.67 41.77 35.55
C ASP A 331 -17.23 43.16 35.20
N ASP A 332 -17.04 43.62 33.96
CA ASP A 332 -17.90 44.66 33.37
C ASP A 332 -17.90 44.54 31.83
N TRP A 333 -18.93 43.87 31.28
CA TRP A 333 -19.14 43.67 29.84
C TRP A 333 -20.59 43.93 29.40
N GLU A 334 -21.33 44.79 30.11
CA GLU A 334 -22.64 45.28 29.65
C GLU A 334 -22.59 46.76 29.28
N GLU A 335 -21.95 47.09 28.15
CA GLU A 335 -22.30 48.27 27.34
C GLU A 335 -21.56 48.18 26.00
N LEU A 336 -22.24 47.69 24.95
CA LEU A 336 -22.08 48.03 23.52
C LEU A 336 -22.91 47.04 22.65
N LEU A 337 -24.22 47.32 22.57
CA LEU A 337 -25.10 47.00 21.44
C LEU A 337 -25.58 48.32 20.84
#